data_AF-A0A9P7K531-F1
#
_entry.id   AF-A0A9P7K531-F1
#
_cell.length_a   1.000
_cell.length_b   1.000
_cell.length_c   1.000
_cell.angle_alpha   90.00
_cell.angle_beta   90.00
_cell.angle_gamma   90.00
#
_symmetry.space_group_name_H-M   'P 1'
#
loop_
_entity.id
_entity.type
_entity.pdbx_description
1 polymer ?
#
loop_
_entity_poly.entity_id
_entity_poly.type
_entity_poly.pdbx_seq_one_letter_code
_entity_poly.pdbx_strand_id
1 'polypeptide(L)'
;MSTRNREDVEKAHEIQKNAAIEGGLRATAVGLGLVIIAHYSWPLFRRQPLGFKSFLVSTFSIYGLVFGAESALQAHEAKQRYQENILRKEARYDLARSGVVATETEIAKWKKRRAEAQQANHNV
;
A
#
# COMPACT_ATOMS: atom_id res chain seq x y z
N MET A 1 5.68 21.33 -6.70
CA MET A 1 5.74 19.88 -6.48
C MET A 1 6.88 19.33 -7.34
N SER A 2 7.95 18.80 -6.74
CA SER A 2 9.13 18.30 -7.48
C SER A 2 8.76 17.06 -8.30
N THR A 3 9.42 16.82 -9.43
CA THR A 3 9.17 15.67 -10.34
C THR A 3 9.27 14.33 -9.60
N ARG A 4 10.22 14.18 -8.66
CA ARG A 4 10.34 12.99 -7.78
C ARG A 4 9.08 12.73 -6.95
N ASN A 5 8.45 13.77 -6.41
CA ASN A 5 7.20 13.60 -5.65
C ASN A 5 6.03 13.16 -6.54
N ARG A 6 6.02 13.52 -7.84
CA ARG A 6 4.98 13.02 -8.76
C ARG A 6 5.18 11.55 -9.07
N GLU A 7 6.42 11.14 -9.35
CA GLU A 7 6.75 9.74 -9.64
C GLU A 7 6.44 8.82 -8.45
N ASP A 8 6.74 9.25 -7.23
CA ASP A 8 6.44 8.46 -6.02
C ASP A 8 4.93 8.31 -5.79
N VAL A 9 4.16 9.37 -6.02
CA VAL A 9 2.69 9.34 -5.94
C VAL A 9 2.10 8.44 -7.02
N GLU A 10 2.62 8.52 -8.25
CA GLU A 10 2.15 7.71 -9.37
C GLU A 10 2.40 6.22 -9.15
N LYS A 11 3.58 5.86 -8.63
CA LYS A 11 3.90 4.48 -8.22
C LYS A 11 3.00 4.00 -7.09
N ALA A 12 2.77 4.82 -6.07
CA ALA A 12 1.87 4.44 -4.97
C ALA A 12 0.43 4.22 -5.49
N HIS A 13 -0.04 5.08 -6.39
CA HIS A 13 -1.35 4.97 -7.02
C HIS A 13 -1.47 3.70 -7.88
N GLU A 14 -0.43 3.35 -8.64
CA GLU A 14 -0.41 2.12 -9.44
C GLU A 14 -0.49 0.86 -8.57
N ILE A 15 0.29 0.82 -7.48
CA ILE A 15 0.27 -0.28 -6.50
C ILE A 15 -1.14 -0.43 -5.91
N GLN A 16 -1.75 0.67 -5.47
CA GLN A 16 -3.12 0.66 -4.93
C GLN A 16 -4.13 0.17 -5.95
N LYS A 17 -4.09 0.67 -7.18
CA LYS A 17 -5.03 0.29 -8.25
C LYS A 17 -4.94 -1.20 -8.57
N ASN A 18 -3.73 -1.73 -8.69
CA ASN A 18 -3.53 -3.15 -9.01
C ASN A 18 -4.04 -4.04 -7.87
N ALA A 19 -3.73 -3.69 -6.62
CA ALA A 19 -4.21 -4.41 -5.45
C ALA A 19 -5.73 -4.30 -5.27
N ALA A 20 -6.32 -3.15 -5.61
CA ALA A 20 -7.77 -2.96 -5.61
C ALA A 20 -8.43 -3.94 -6.59
N ILE A 21 -7.96 -3.96 -7.84
CA ILE A 21 -8.50 -4.84 -8.88
C ILE A 21 -8.40 -6.31 -8.45
N GLU A 22 -7.24 -6.72 -7.95
CA GLU A 22 -7.02 -8.08 -7.48
C GLU A 22 -7.95 -8.44 -6.31
N GLY A 23 -8.05 -7.57 -5.29
CA GLY A 23 -8.96 -7.75 -4.16
C GLY A 23 -10.43 -7.80 -4.59
N GLY A 24 -10.83 -6.92 -5.50
CA GLY A 24 -12.16 -6.87 -6.09
C GLY A 24 -12.52 -8.14 -6.83
N LEU A 25 -11.63 -8.65 -7.68
CA LEU A 25 -11.84 -9.90 -8.42
C LEU A 25 -11.97 -11.10 -7.47
N ARG A 26 -11.07 -11.22 -6.49
CA ARG A 26 -11.09 -12.32 -5.50
C ARG A 26 -12.39 -12.29 -4.69
N ALA A 27 -12.78 -11.14 -4.15
CA ALA A 27 -14.00 -11.01 -3.36
C ALA A 27 -15.26 -11.22 -4.22
N THR A 28 -15.27 -10.77 -5.48
CA THR A 28 -16.37 -11.03 -6.40
C THR A 28 -16.54 -12.53 -6.66
N ALA A 29 -15.44 -13.26 -6.88
CA ALA A 29 -15.48 -14.72 -7.04
C ALA A 29 -16.05 -15.41 -5.80
N VAL A 30 -15.65 -14.96 -4.60
CA VAL A 30 -16.22 -15.44 -3.32
C VAL A 30 -17.72 -15.14 -3.24
N GLY A 31 -18.14 -13.90 -3.54
CA GLY A 31 -19.54 -13.50 -3.51
C GLY A 31 -20.41 -14.31 -4.48
N LEU A 32 -19.92 -14.55 -5.71
CA LEU A 32 -20.58 -15.41 -6.69
C LEU A 32 -20.71 -16.84 -6.18
N GLY A 33 -19.64 -17.41 -5.63
CA GLY A 33 -19.66 -18.75 -5.05
C GLY A 33 -20.70 -18.88 -3.93
N LEU A 34 -20.75 -17.91 -3.02
CA LEU A 34 -21.73 -17.88 -1.93
C LEU A 34 -23.17 -17.78 -2.44
N VAL A 35 -23.44 -16.92 -3.43
CA VAL A 35 -24.77 -16.77 -4.03
C VAL A 35 -25.20 -18.06 -4.74
N ILE A 36 -24.30 -18.72 -5.47
CA ILE A 36 -24.57 -20.00 -6.15
C ILE A 36 -24.92 -21.07 -5.11
N ILE A 37 -24.08 -21.23 -4.08
CA ILE A 37 -24.31 -22.22 -3.02
C ILE A 37 -25.66 -21.96 -2.34
N ALA A 38 -25.93 -20.71 -1.94
CA ALA A 38 -27.18 -20.34 -1.28
C ALA A 38 -28.42 -20.57 -2.16
N HIS A 39 -28.29 -20.38 -3.48
CA HIS A 39 -29.38 -20.63 -4.43
C HIS A 39 -29.80 -22.12 -4.46
N TYR A 40 -28.83 -23.02 -4.38
CA TYR A 40 -29.09 -24.45 -4.43
C TYR A 40 -29.39 -25.06 -3.06
N SER A 41 -28.81 -24.55 -1.98
CA SER A 41 -29.00 -25.10 -0.63
C SER A 41 -30.26 -24.60 0.07
N TRP A 42 -30.73 -23.36 -0.18
CA TRP A 42 -31.81 -22.76 0.59
C TRP A 42 -33.05 -22.40 -0.27
N PRO A 43 -34.21 -23.06 -0.06
CA PRO A 43 -35.44 -22.74 -0.80
C PRO A 43 -35.95 -21.30 -0.66
N LEU A 44 -35.73 -20.64 0.49
CA LEU A 44 -36.13 -19.23 0.67
C LEU A 44 -35.27 -18.28 -0.16
N PHE A 45 -33.95 -18.51 -0.22
CA PHE A 45 -33.03 -17.71 -1.02
C PHE A 45 -33.22 -17.93 -2.53
N ARG A 46 -33.59 -19.16 -2.93
CA ARG A 46 -33.92 -19.48 -4.32
C ARG A 46 -35.01 -18.58 -4.87
N ARG A 47 -36.06 -18.32 -4.08
CA ARG A 47 -37.22 -17.48 -4.42
C ARG A 47 -36.93 -15.97 -4.49
N GLN A 48 -35.77 -15.53 -4.01
CA GLN A 48 -35.40 -14.11 -4.05
C GLN A 48 -35.12 -13.63 -5.49
N PRO A 49 -35.44 -12.35 -5.81
CA PRO A 49 -35.24 -11.81 -7.14
C PRO A 49 -33.76 -11.75 -7.53
N LEU A 50 -33.48 -11.81 -8.83
CA LEU A 50 -32.11 -11.72 -9.36
C LEU A 50 -31.41 -10.42 -8.97
N GLY A 51 -32.15 -9.30 -8.89
CA GLY A 51 -31.61 -8.01 -8.47
C GLY A 51 -31.05 -8.01 -7.05
N PHE A 52 -31.66 -8.75 -6.12
CA PHE A 52 -31.12 -8.89 -4.76
C PHE A 52 -29.80 -9.69 -4.77
N LYS A 53 -29.73 -10.74 -5.58
CA LYS A 53 -28.54 -11.58 -5.70
C LYS A 53 -27.37 -10.82 -6.32
N SER A 54 -27.62 -10.03 -7.38
CA SER A 54 -26.58 -9.19 -7.98
C SER A 54 -26.10 -8.09 -7.02
N PHE A 55 -27.00 -7.50 -6.23
CA PHE A 55 -26.65 -6.55 -5.19
C PHE A 55 -25.72 -7.14 -4.11
N LEU A 56 -25.95 -8.40 -3.71
CA LEU A 56 -25.03 -9.08 -2.80
C LEU A 56 -23.63 -9.24 -3.42
N VAL A 57 -23.55 -9.73 -4.66
CA VAL A 57 -22.26 -9.89 -5.36
C VAL A 57 -21.53 -8.54 -5.52
N SER A 58 -22.24 -7.47 -5.87
CA SER A 58 -21.63 -6.15 -6.00
C SER A 58 -21.09 -5.62 -4.67
N THR A 59 -21.75 -5.92 -3.55
CA THR A 59 -21.25 -5.58 -2.21
C THR A 59 -19.92 -6.26 -1.92
N PHE A 60 -19.79 -7.56 -2.23
CA PHE A 60 -18.50 -8.26 -2.13
C PHE A 60 -17.43 -7.65 -3.05
N SER A 61 -17.81 -7.28 -4.27
CA SER A 61 -16.90 -6.64 -5.23
C SER A 61 -16.34 -5.31 -4.72
N ILE A 62 -17.22 -4.43 -4.24
CA ILE A 62 -16.86 -3.11 -3.68
C ILE A 62 -15.98 -3.30 -2.43
N TYR A 63 -16.35 -4.23 -1.55
CA TYR A 63 -15.54 -4.57 -0.38
C TYR A 63 -14.12 -4.98 -0.79
N GLY A 64 -13.98 -5.89 -1.76
CA GLY A 64 -12.68 -6.34 -2.25
C GLY A 64 -11.83 -5.23 -2.85
N LEU A 65 -12.45 -4.34 -3.65
CA LEU A 65 -11.78 -3.17 -4.23
C LEU A 65 -11.20 -2.25 -3.15
N VAL A 66 -12.01 -1.89 -2.16
CA VAL A 66 -11.63 -0.94 -1.10
C VAL A 66 -10.55 -1.52 -0.19
N PHE A 67 -10.76 -2.72 0.34
CA PHE A 67 -9.80 -3.34 1.27
C PHE A 67 -8.51 -3.79 0.56
N GLY A 68 -8.60 -4.17 -0.71
CA GLY A 68 -7.42 -4.42 -1.56
C GLY A 68 -6.54 -3.17 -1.69
N ALA A 69 -7.15 -2.03 -2.03
CA ALA A 69 -6.43 -0.75 -2.14
C ALA A 69 -5.81 -0.32 -0.80
N GLU A 70 -6.60 -0.35 0.28
CA GLU A 70 -6.20 0.11 1.61
C GLU A 70 -5.05 -0.72 2.17
N SER A 71 -5.12 -2.05 2.05
CA SER A 71 -4.06 -2.94 2.53
C SER A 71 -2.73 -2.70 1.81
N ALA A 72 -2.76 -2.44 0.50
CA ALA A 72 -1.58 -2.14 -0.27
C ALA A 72 -0.97 -0.78 0.07
N LEU A 73 -1.80 0.24 0.29
CA LEU A 73 -1.35 1.56 0.75
C LEU A 73 -0.69 1.46 2.13
N GLN A 74 -1.35 0.80 3.08
CA GLN A 74 -0.82 0.61 4.43
C GLN A 74 0.51 -0.17 4.41
N ALA A 75 0.61 -1.22 3.59
CA ALA A 75 1.86 -1.96 3.45
C ALA A 75 2.98 -1.10 2.85
N HIS A 76 2.66 -0.26 1.86
CA HIS A 76 3.60 0.67 1.27
C HIS A 76 4.11 1.71 2.29
N GLU A 77 3.21 2.34 3.03
CA GLU A 77 3.58 3.29 4.09
C GLU A 77 4.36 2.63 5.22
N ALA A 78 3.97 1.44 5.66
CA ALA A 78 4.68 0.70 6.69
C ALA A 78 6.12 0.41 6.26
N LYS A 79 6.32 0.03 4.98
CA LYS A 79 7.64 -0.16 4.40
C LYS A 79 8.43 1.15 4.38
N GLN A 80 7.84 2.27 3.96
CA GLN A 80 8.52 3.57 3.98
C GLN A 80 8.95 3.96 5.40
N ARG A 81 8.03 3.90 6.38
CA ARG A 81 8.32 4.20 7.79
C ARG A 81 9.43 3.31 8.35
N TYR A 82 9.45 2.03 7.98
CA TYR A 82 10.51 1.12 8.38
C TYR A 82 11.88 1.53 7.81
N GLN A 83 11.95 1.86 6.51
CA GLN A 83 13.18 2.33 5.87
C GLN A 83 13.68 3.64 6.46
N GLU A 84 12.77 4.59 6.73
CA GLU A 84 13.13 5.84 7.40
C GLU A 84 13.67 5.61 8.81
N ASN A 85 13.10 4.67 9.56
CA ASN A 85 13.56 4.33 10.90
C ASN A 85 14.95 3.70 10.89
N ILE A 86 15.25 2.81 9.95
CA ILE A 86 16.60 2.28 9.78
C ILE A 86 17.58 3.41 9.47
N LEU A 87 17.24 4.27 8.51
CA LEU A 87 18.10 5.39 8.11
C LEU A 87 18.35 6.35 9.27
N ARG A 88 17.32 6.62 10.10
CA ARG A 88 17.46 7.45 11.31
C ARG A 88 18.37 6.77 12.35
N LYS A 89 18.31 5.44 12.50
CA LYS A 89 19.20 4.69 13.39
C LYS A 89 20.65 4.76 12.91
N GLU A 90 20.89 4.56 11.61
CA GLU A 90 22.23 4.70 11.00
C GLU A 90 22.78 6.12 11.20
N ALA A 91 21.96 7.15 10.93
CA ALA A 91 22.36 8.54 11.13
C ALA A 91 22.76 8.82 12.57
N ARG A 92 21.99 8.31 13.55
CA ARG A 92 22.30 8.46 14.98
C ARG A 92 23.62 7.81 15.34
N TYR A 93 23.91 6.63 14.79
CA TYR A 93 25.16 5.90 15.04
C TYR A 93 26.38 6.64 14.47
N ASP A 94 26.30 7.10 13.22
CA ASP A 94 27.37 7.84 12.55
C ASP A 94 27.63 9.21 13.18
N LEU A 95 26.57 9.92 13.57
CA LEU A 95 26.69 11.20 14.26
C LEU A 95 27.31 11.02 15.64
N ALA A 96 26.89 10.00 16.41
CA ALA A 96 27.51 9.67 17.69
C ALA A 96 29.00 9.33 17.54
N ARG A 97 29.37 8.56 16.49
CA ARG A 97 30.77 8.23 16.19
C ARG A 97 31.62 9.46 15.86
N SER A 98 31.02 10.48 15.25
CA SER A 98 31.69 11.76 14.95
C SER A 98 31.60 12.77 16.09
N GLY A 99 31.06 12.40 17.25
CA GLY A 99 30.93 13.27 18.42
C GLY A 99 29.85 14.34 18.29
N VAL A 100 28.96 14.22 17.29
CA VAL A 100 27.90 15.18 17.01
C VAL A 100 26.58 14.69 17.61
N VAL A 101 25.88 15.59 18.31
CA VAL A 101 24.55 15.28 18.85
C VAL A 101 23.55 15.09 17.70
N ALA A 102 22.87 13.94 17.68
CA ALA A 102 21.92 13.56 16.65
C ALA A 102 20.59 14.33 16.75
N THR A 103 20.64 15.61 16.43
CA THR A 103 19.46 16.49 16.28
C THR A 103 18.82 16.28 14.91
N GLU A 104 17.53 16.64 14.76
CA GLU A 104 16.82 16.54 13.47
C GLU A 104 17.54 17.30 12.35
N THR A 105 18.14 18.45 12.67
CA THR A 105 18.91 19.26 11.72
C THR A 105 20.19 18.55 11.26
N GLU A 106 20.92 17.91 12.17
CA GLU A 106 22.13 17.16 11.82
C GLU A 106 21.83 15.86 11.08
N ILE A 107 20.73 15.18 11.42
CA ILE A 107 20.23 14.03 10.66
C ILE A 107 19.87 14.46 9.23
N ALA A 108 19.21 15.61 9.04
CA ALA A 108 18.90 16.13 7.71
C ALA A 108 20.18 16.47 6.90
N LYS A 109 21.17 17.11 7.53
CA LYS A 109 22.48 17.38 6.90
C LYS A 109 23.21 16.07 6.54
N TRP A 110 23.20 15.09 7.43
CA TRP A 110 23.80 13.77 7.16
C TRP A 110 23.11 13.06 5.98
N LYS A 111 21.77 13.10 5.90
CA LYS A 111 21.02 12.54 4.76
C LYS A 111 21.42 13.22 3.44
N LYS A 112 21.54 14.55 3.45
CA LYS A 112 21.95 15.32 2.27
C LYS A 112 23.37 14.93 1.81
N ARG A 113 24.34 14.90 2.74
CA ARG A 113 25.71 14.47 2.45
C ARG A 113 25.78 13.05 1.89
N ARG A 114 25.00 12.12 2.46
CA ARG A 114 24.94 10.73 1.98
C ARG A 114 24.35 10.64 0.57
N ALA A 115 23.31 11.41 0.27
CA ALA A 115 22.72 11.47 -1.07
C ALA A 115 23.69 12.05 -2.11
N GLU A 116 24.42 13.12 -1.77
CA GLU A 116 25.46 13.72 -2.62
C GLU A 116 26.61 12.74 -2.88
N ALA A 117 27.09 12.03 -1.84
CA ALA A 117 28.13 11.01 -1.98
C ALA A 117 27.70 9.82 -2.85
N GLN A 118 26.44 9.39 -2.75
CA GLN A 118 25.89 8.33 -3.59
C GLN A 118 25.78 8.75 -5.06
N GLN A 119 25.42 10.02 -5.33
CA GLN A 119 25.38 10.54 -6.70
C GLN A 119 26.77 10.70 -7.30
N ALA A 120 27.75 11.14 -6.52
CA ALA A 120 29.13 11.24 -6.97
C ALA A 120 29.72 9.88 -7.35
N ASN A 121 29.45 8.83 -6.55
CA ASN A 121 29.90 7.46 -6.86
C ASN A 121 29.16 6.79 -8.03
N HIS A 122 27.98 7.29 -8.43
CA HIS A 122 27.25 6.74 -9.58
C HIS A 122 27.71 7.33 -10.92
N ASN A 123 28.37 8.50 -10.89
CA ASN A 123 28.84 9.21 -12.08
C ASN A 123 30.34 8.97 -12.40
N VAL A 124 30.99 8.06 -11.66
CA VAL A 124 32.37 7.58 -11.88
C VAL A 124 32.29 6.13 -12.35
#